data_AF-A0A928UW99-F1
#
_entry.id   AF-A0A928UW99-F1
#
_cell.length_a   1.000
_cell.length_b   1.000
_cell.length_c   1.000
_cell.angle_alpha   90.00
_cell.angle_beta   90.00
_cell.angle_gamma   90.00
#
_symmetry.space_group_name_H-M   'P 1'
#
loop_
_entity.id
_entity.type
_entity.pdbx_description
1 polymer ?
#
loop_
_entity_poly.entity_id
_entity_poly.type
_entity_poly.pdbx_seq_one_letter_code
_entity_poly.pdbx_strand_id
1 'polypeptide(L)'
;MRLQVALYSFLFITILGCGSDPVPPITPKPDPEPVDTIKTPVTKDSIFEKKTQSVEFSEVYVDETFDQSLFLGSLWNLKDTVGRLLIENLASKAKSFEVNVMPSSFQMDFFKGVPSYAAIRRYADTHSETSSSGPISTQNSEFSDYRQIQAYLGYSKDIQKVIELVKHKDSTTIVKSHSTLRRAFNVNLILDVDFSDYQNNYTNDDINKLKKENYNPYFVHSVNYGTHLILMAESNSPRPDLNAAIDKLLENKALSTADEQVLASSNLLAYYRGGSKNSFIQYAKGTAAIKSTMAELLIQMDRKDNRYDYPINFTLTSLETYRSLGYFAVFDAQFKIKK
;
A
#
# COMPACT_ATOMS: atom_id res chain seq x y z
N MET A 1 48.14 -27.74 -2.37
CA MET A 1 47.86 -28.62 -1.21
C MET A 1 46.40 -28.38 -0.81
N ARG A 2 45.53 -29.35 -1.08
CA ARG A 2 44.08 -29.33 -0.81
C ARG A 2 43.83 -29.75 0.65
N LEU A 3 42.84 -29.17 1.31
CA LEU A 3 41.99 -29.83 2.33
C LEU A 3 40.84 -28.84 2.64
N GLN A 4 39.64 -29.05 2.09
CA GLN A 4 38.56 -29.99 2.44
C GLN A 4 37.61 -29.46 3.52
N VAL A 5 36.39 -29.26 3.02
CA VAL A 5 35.08 -29.19 3.67
C VAL A 5 34.90 -30.32 4.69
N ALA A 6 34.40 -29.98 5.88
CA ALA A 6 33.88 -30.93 6.84
C ALA A 6 32.35 -30.89 6.85
N LEU A 7 31.74 -31.96 6.36
CA LEU A 7 30.34 -32.33 6.52
C LEU A 7 30.18 -32.95 7.91
N TYR A 8 29.26 -32.45 8.74
CA TYR A 8 28.89 -33.11 9.99
C TYR A 8 27.64 -33.96 9.80
N SER A 9 27.84 -35.28 9.86
CA SER A 9 26.80 -36.29 10.01
C SER A 9 26.30 -36.30 11.46
N PHE A 10 24.98 -36.24 11.67
CA PHE A 10 24.39 -36.50 12.98
C PHE A 10 23.89 -37.95 13.06
N LEU A 11 24.44 -38.66 14.04
CA LEU A 11 24.15 -40.04 14.41
C LEU A 11 22.93 -40.07 15.33
N PHE A 12 22.01 -40.99 15.05
CA PHE A 12 20.89 -41.37 15.92
C PHE A 12 21.40 -42.07 17.18
N ILE A 13 20.95 -41.63 18.37
CA ILE A 13 20.92 -42.46 19.58
C ILE A 13 19.52 -42.35 20.20
N THR A 14 18.84 -43.49 20.24
CA THR A 14 17.56 -43.76 20.88
C THR A 14 17.74 -44.03 22.38
N ILE A 15 16.79 -43.55 23.20
CA ILE A 15 16.53 -44.07 24.56
C ILE A 15 15.02 -44.35 24.70
N LEU A 16 14.71 -45.48 25.33
CA LEU A 16 13.42 -46.17 25.46
C LEU A 16 12.60 -45.76 26.70
N GLY A 17 11.25 -45.89 26.57
CA GLY A 17 10.26 -46.16 27.64
C GLY A 17 9.42 -44.93 28.06
N CYS A 18 8.08 -44.96 28.23
CA CYS A 18 7.10 -46.04 28.32
C CYS A 18 5.66 -45.46 28.19
N GLY A 19 4.76 -46.16 27.50
CA GLY A 19 3.32 -46.26 27.83
C GLY A 19 2.34 -45.14 27.46
N SER A 20 1.71 -45.24 26.27
CA SER A 20 0.25 -45.14 26.05
C SER A 20 -0.04 -45.24 24.54
N ASP A 21 -0.98 -46.11 24.17
CA ASP A 21 -1.59 -46.43 22.86
C ASP A 21 -1.03 -45.82 21.57
N PRO A 22 -0.86 -46.62 20.48
CA PRO A 22 -0.46 -46.08 19.20
C PRO A 22 -1.55 -45.14 18.65
N VAL A 23 -1.26 -43.84 18.66
CA VAL A 23 -2.01 -42.86 17.86
C VAL A 23 -1.94 -43.36 16.41
N PRO A 24 -3.09 -43.57 15.73
CA PRO A 24 -3.07 -43.97 14.33
C PRO A 24 -2.30 -42.91 13.54
N PRO A 25 -1.51 -43.30 12.53
CA PRO A 25 -0.74 -42.34 11.75
C PRO A 25 -1.70 -41.30 11.19
N ILE A 26 -1.48 -40.04 11.56
CA ILE A 26 -2.10 -38.91 10.87
C ILE A 26 -1.53 -38.97 9.46
N THR A 27 -2.27 -39.61 8.57
CA THR A 27 -2.06 -39.48 7.13
C THR A 27 -2.11 -37.98 6.84
N PRO A 28 -1.10 -37.41 6.16
CA PRO A 28 -1.22 -36.06 5.66
C PRO A 28 -2.55 -35.99 4.91
N LYS A 29 -3.44 -35.09 5.32
CA LYS A 29 -4.59 -34.76 4.48
C LYS A 29 -4.01 -34.42 3.10
N PRO A 30 -4.56 -34.97 2.01
CA PRO A 30 -4.15 -34.54 0.69
C PRO A 30 -4.22 -33.03 0.65
N ASP A 31 -3.17 -32.37 0.16
CA ASP A 31 -3.27 -30.97 -0.21
C ASP A 31 -4.57 -30.80 -1.00
N PRO A 32 -5.41 -29.79 -0.70
CA PRO A 32 -6.58 -29.54 -1.51
C PRO A 32 -6.09 -29.41 -2.95
N GLU A 33 -6.58 -30.31 -3.81
CA GLU A 33 -6.35 -30.21 -5.25
C GLU A 33 -6.65 -28.77 -5.68
N PRO A 34 -5.83 -28.18 -6.56
CA PRO A 34 -6.06 -26.82 -7.02
C PRO A 34 -7.49 -26.75 -7.52
N VAL A 35 -8.33 -25.98 -6.82
CA VAL A 35 -9.73 -25.79 -7.17
C VAL A 35 -9.74 -25.31 -8.61
N ASP A 36 -10.23 -26.18 -9.48
CA ASP A 36 -10.36 -25.94 -10.90
C ASP A 36 -11.00 -24.57 -11.07
N THR A 37 -10.25 -23.66 -11.68
CA THR A 37 -10.66 -22.29 -11.90
C THR A 37 -12.00 -22.37 -12.61
N ILE A 38 -13.08 -21.87 -12.01
CA ILE A 38 -14.36 -21.75 -12.69
C ILE A 38 -14.08 -20.85 -13.90
N LYS A 39 -13.87 -21.47 -15.06
CA LYS A 39 -13.78 -20.82 -16.36
C LYS A 39 -15.13 -20.18 -16.59
N THR A 40 -15.25 -18.92 -16.20
CA THR A 40 -16.32 -18.06 -16.67
C THR A 40 -16.24 -18.08 -18.19
N PRO A 41 -17.37 -18.16 -18.94
CA PRO A 41 -17.31 -18.32 -20.39
C PRO A 41 -16.54 -17.15 -20.99
N VAL A 42 -15.34 -17.43 -21.53
CA VAL A 42 -14.60 -16.48 -22.33
C VAL A 42 -15.40 -16.32 -23.62
N THR A 43 -16.07 -15.18 -23.79
CA THR A 43 -16.54 -14.75 -25.11
C THR A 43 -15.35 -14.80 -26.05
N LYS A 44 -15.45 -15.63 -27.08
CA LYS A 44 -14.37 -16.06 -27.98
C LYS A 44 -13.60 -14.94 -28.70
N ASP A 45 -14.04 -13.68 -28.56
CA ASP A 45 -13.49 -12.50 -29.24
C ASP A 45 -12.86 -11.47 -28.27
N SER A 46 -12.72 -11.78 -26.98
CA SER A 46 -12.07 -10.85 -26.04
C SER A 46 -10.55 -10.80 -26.28
N ILE A 47 -10.01 -9.61 -26.55
CA ILE A 47 -8.55 -9.36 -26.57
C ILE A 47 -7.93 -9.33 -25.16
N PHE A 48 -8.76 -9.46 -24.12
CA PHE A 48 -8.36 -9.46 -22.72
C PHE A 48 -8.63 -10.81 -22.06
N GLU A 49 -7.71 -11.22 -21.21
CA GLU A 49 -7.82 -12.39 -20.33
C GLU A 49 -8.00 -11.92 -18.88
N LYS A 50 -9.01 -12.45 -18.19
CA LYS A 50 -9.19 -12.19 -16.75
C LYS A 50 -8.19 -13.02 -15.95
N LYS A 51 -7.41 -12.35 -15.09
CA LYS A 51 -6.48 -13.01 -14.15
C LYS A 51 -6.71 -12.49 -12.74
N THR A 52 -6.63 -13.40 -11.77
CA THR A 52 -6.49 -13.05 -10.37
C THR A 52 -5.04 -12.70 -10.10
N GLN A 53 -4.80 -11.57 -9.47
CA GLN A 53 -3.50 -11.12 -8.99
C GLN A 53 -3.47 -11.24 -7.48
N SER A 54 -2.30 -11.56 -6.94
CA SER A 54 -2.01 -11.55 -5.51
C SER A 54 -0.75 -10.74 -5.29
N VAL A 55 -0.85 -9.67 -4.50
CA VAL A 55 0.26 -8.77 -4.18
C VAL A 55 0.42 -8.73 -2.67
N GLU A 56 1.64 -8.99 -2.19
CA GLU A 56 1.97 -8.90 -0.78
C GLU A 56 2.16 -7.44 -0.36
N PHE A 57 1.61 -7.09 0.80
CA PHE A 57 1.71 -5.79 1.43
C PHE A 57 2.18 -5.96 2.87
N SER A 58 3.11 -5.10 3.30
CA SER A 58 3.47 -4.95 4.72
C SER A 58 2.90 -3.66 5.34
N GLU A 59 2.33 -2.81 4.48
CA GLU A 59 1.84 -1.49 4.83
C GLU A 59 0.31 -1.40 4.73
N VAL A 60 -0.25 -0.57 5.59
CA VAL A 60 -1.66 -0.17 5.57
C VAL A 60 -1.75 1.21 4.92
N TYR A 61 -2.18 1.24 3.67
CA TYR A 61 -2.37 2.50 2.93
C TYR A 61 -3.58 3.26 3.47
N VAL A 62 -3.36 4.56 3.73
CA VAL A 62 -4.39 5.42 4.32
C VAL A 62 -5.42 5.82 3.26
N ASP A 63 -6.68 5.83 3.65
CA ASP A 63 -7.81 6.43 2.96
C ASP A 63 -8.63 7.31 3.90
N GLU A 64 -9.73 7.87 3.40
CA GLU A 64 -10.57 8.81 4.16
C GLU A 64 -11.27 8.20 5.40
N THR A 65 -11.27 6.88 5.53
CA THR A 65 -11.96 6.18 6.62
C THR A 65 -11.12 6.03 7.87
N PHE A 66 -9.82 6.25 7.77
CA PHE A 66 -8.97 6.40 8.94
C PHE A 66 -9.13 7.81 9.53
N ASP A 67 -9.31 7.86 10.84
CA ASP A 67 -9.36 9.08 11.61
C ASP A 67 -8.08 9.26 12.45
N GLN A 68 -8.08 10.26 13.31
CA GLN A 68 -6.95 10.60 14.17
C GLN A 68 -6.70 9.56 15.28
N SER A 69 -7.49 8.49 15.35
CA SER A 69 -7.26 7.40 16.29
C SER A 69 -6.16 6.44 15.82
N LEU A 70 -5.88 6.42 14.50
CA LEU A 70 -4.75 5.68 13.92
C LEU A 70 -3.53 6.60 13.85
N PHE A 71 -2.64 6.44 14.82
CA PHE A 71 -1.40 7.20 14.93
C PHE A 71 -0.25 6.30 15.39
N LEU A 72 0.98 6.78 15.24
CA LEU A 72 2.18 6.06 15.67
C LEU A 72 2.08 5.65 17.15
N GLY A 73 2.20 4.36 17.43
CA GLY A 73 2.06 3.77 18.77
C GLY A 73 0.63 3.44 19.22
N SER A 74 -0.39 3.76 18.44
CA SER A 74 -1.78 3.34 18.76
C SER A 74 -1.95 1.82 18.68
N LEU A 75 -2.87 1.26 19.49
CA LEU A 75 -3.13 -0.17 19.61
C LEU A 75 -4.39 -0.57 18.83
N TRP A 76 -4.31 -1.69 18.11
CA TRP A 76 -5.33 -2.18 17.19
C TRP A 76 -5.50 -3.69 17.27
N ASN A 77 -6.70 -4.15 16.99
CA ASN A 77 -7.04 -5.55 16.85
C ASN A 77 -7.14 -5.90 15.36
N LEU A 78 -6.33 -6.86 14.90
CA LEU A 78 -6.44 -7.39 13.55
C LEU A 78 -7.57 -8.43 13.49
N LYS A 79 -8.67 -8.11 12.79
CA LYS A 79 -9.82 -9.01 12.64
C LYS A 79 -9.69 -9.91 11.42
N ASP A 80 -9.28 -9.34 10.29
CA ASP A 80 -9.34 -9.99 8.98
C ASP A 80 -8.35 -9.35 8.00
N THR A 81 -7.76 -10.18 7.15
CA THR A 81 -6.87 -9.79 6.05
C THR A 81 -7.29 -10.43 4.71
N VAL A 82 -8.38 -11.20 4.68
CA VAL A 82 -8.83 -11.96 3.52
C VAL A 82 -9.85 -11.12 2.74
N GLY A 83 -9.45 -10.65 1.56
CA GLY A 83 -10.29 -9.82 0.69
C GLY A 83 -10.51 -8.39 1.18
N ARG A 84 -10.05 -8.05 2.39
CA ARG A 84 -9.99 -6.71 2.96
C ARG A 84 -9.01 -6.68 4.13
N LEU A 85 -8.57 -5.50 4.54
CA LEU A 85 -7.93 -5.30 5.84
C LEU A 85 -8.95 -4.73 6.83
N LEU A 86 -9.28 -5.50 7.86
CA LEU A 86 -10.18 -5.06 8.93
C LEU A 86 -9.41 -4.97 10.25
N ILE A 87 -9.25 -3.75 10.74
CA ILE A 87 -8.69 -3.44 12.05
C ILE A 87 -9.70 -2.71 12.92
N GLU A 88 -9.64 -2.96 14.22
CA GLU A 88 -10.51 -2.32 15.22
C GLU A 88 -9.65 -1.63 16.27
N ASN A 89 -10.01 -0.40 16.63
CA ASN A 89 -9.24 0.39 17.59
C ASN A 89 -9.32 -0.22 19.01
N LEU A 90 -8.18 -0.36 19.69
CA LEU A 90 -8.07 -0.90 21.06
C LEU A 90 -7.66 0.17 22.10
N ALA A 91 -7.99 1.44 21.89
CA ALA A 91 -7.62 2.55 22.78
C ALA A 91 -8.05 2.33 24.23
N SER A 92 -9.23 1.76 24.47
CA SER A 92 -9.71 1.45 25.83
C SER A 92 -8.92 0.35 26.54
N LYS A 93 -8.05 -0.36 25.81
CA LYS A 93 -7.17 -1.43 26.31
C LYS A 93 -5.69 -1.03 26.28
N ALA A 94 -5.38 0.09 25.64
CA ALA A 94 -4.01 0.56 25.50
C ALA A 94 -3.46 1.05 26.84
N LYS A 95 -2.24 0.64 27.16
CA LYS A 95 -1.48 1.22 28.27
C LYS A 95 -0.96 2.60 27.87
N SER A 96 -0.97 3.54 28.81
CA SER A 96 -0.34 4.84 28.65
C SER A 96 1.09 4.78 29.20
N PHE A 97 2.08 4.95 28.33
CA PHE A 97 3.50 5.03 28.69
C PHE A 97 4.24 5.89 27.67
N GLU A 98 5.41 6.38 28.06
CA GLU A 98 6.27 7.13 27.15
C GLU A 98 6.93 6.18 26.15
N VAL A 99 7.01 6.62 24.89
CA VAL A 99 7.76 5.95 23.84
C VAL A 99 8.85 6.88 23.31
N ASN A 100 9.94 6.28 22.87
CA ASN A 100 10.96 6.92 22.06
C ASN A 100 10.53 6.77 20.59
N VAL A 101 10.44 7.91 19.89
CA VAL A 101 10.16 7.95 18.46
C VAL A 101 11.44 8.33 17.74
N MET A 102 11.81 7.45 16.80
CA MET A 102 13.00 7.54 16.00
C MET A 102 12.64 7.96 14.58
N PRO A 103 13.16 9.09 14.09
CA PRO A 103 13.08 9.43 12.68
C PRO A 103 14.11 8.63 11.87
N SER A 104 13.81 8.33 10.61
CA SER A 104 14.77 7.62 9.73
C SER A 104 16.03 8.41 9.39
N SER A 105 16.09 9.71 9.67
CA SER A 105 17.27 10.54 9.47
C SER A 105 18.07 10.70 10.76
N PHE A 106 19.36 10.33 10.72
CA PHE A 106 20.29 10.41 11.84
C PHE A 106 20.60 11.84 12.33
N GLN A 107 20.11 12.88 11.63
CA GLN A 107 20.32 14.29 11.99
C GLN A 107 19.20 14.86 12.85
N MET A 108 18.22 14.05 13.25
CA MET A 108 17.01 14.50 13.93
C MET A 108 16.97 14.03 15.38
N ASP A 109 16.54 14.90 16.28
CA ASP A 109 16.38 14.59 17.70
C ASP A 109 15.23 13.60 17.91
N PHE A 110 15.40 12.68 18.86
CA PHE A 110 14.35 11.74 19.26
C PHE A 110 13.23 12.47 19.98
N PHE A 111 11.98 12.09 19.68
CA PHE A 111 10.86 12.44 20.55
C PHE A 111 10.77 11.42 21.68
N LYS A 112 10.52 11.89 22.90
CA LYS A 112 10.16 11.05 24.03
C LYS A 112 8.89 11.58 24.69
N GLY A 113 7.89 10.73 24.81
CA GLY A 113 6.63 11.08 25.47
C GLY A 113 5.51 10.10 25.18
N VAL A 114 4.34 10.33 25.78
CA VAL A 114 3.15 9.50 25.52
C VAL A 114 2.64 9.77 24.10
N PRO A 115 2.53 8.75 23.23
CA PRO A 115 2.16 8.97 21.84
C PRO A 115 0.67 9.33 21.73
N SER A 116 0.38 10.31 20.89
CA SER A 116 -0.97 10.67 20.44
C SER A 116 -0.87 11.25 19.05
N TYR A 117 -1.95 11.23 18.27
CA TYR A 117 -1.96 11.85 16.94
C TYR A 117 -1.45 13.31 16.98
N ALA A 118 -1.93 14.12 17.93
CA ALA A 118 -1.51 15.50 18.06
C ALA A 118 -0.03 15.65 18.44
N ALA A 119 0.50 14.79 19.32
CA ALA A 119 1.91 14.82 19.71
C ALA A 119 2.83 14.41 18.56
N ILE A 120 2.49 13.33 17.85
CA ILE A 120 3.27 12.81 16.73
C ILE A 120 3.22 13.77 15.54
N ARG A 121 2.06 14.35 15.23
CA ARG A 121 1.92 15.40 14.22
C ARG A 121 2.77 16.62 14.56
N ARG A 122 2.67 17.13 15.79
CA ARG A 122 3.48 18.28 16.24
C ARG A 122 4.97 17.99 16.14
N TYR A 123 5.39 16.78 16.49
CA TYR A 123 6.78 16.36 16.32
C TYR A 123 7.16 16.26 14.84
N ALA A 124 6.32 15.71 13.97
CA ALA A 124 6.57 15.71 12.52
C ALA A 124 6.72 17.14 11.96
N ASP A 125 5.90 18.08 12.42
CA ASP A 125 5.92 19.50 12.02
C ASP A 125 7.25 20.20 12.34
N THR A 126 8.02 19.76 13.35
CA THR A 126 9.34 20.34 13.65
C THR A 126 10.41 19.99 12.60
N HIS A 127 10.08 19.16 11.60
CA HIS A 127 11.04 18.61 10.64
C HIS A 127 10.76 19.04 9.19
N SER A 128 10.16 20.22 9.01
CA SER A 128 9.67 20.73 7.72
C SER A 128 10.73 21.01 6.63
N GLU A 129 12.02 20.90 6.95
CA GLU A 129 13.12 21.36 6.08
C GLU A 129 13.60 20.36 5.02
N THR A 130 13.15 19.09 5.03
CA THR A 130 13.68 18.06 4.10
C THR A 130 12.89 17.90 2.79
N SER A 131 12.03 18.84 2.41
CA SER A 131 11.30 18.74 1.14
C SER A 131 12.23 19.00 -0.04
N SER A 132 12.78 17.93 -0.61
CA SER A 132 13.48 17.97 -1.89
C SER A 132 12.48 18.33 -3.00
N SER A 133 12.55 19.59 -3.47
CA SER A 133 11.81 20.08 -4.64
C SER A 133 12.46 19.58 -5.94
N GLY A 134 12.69 18.27 -6.03
CA GLY A 134 13.23 17.62 -7.22
C GLY A 134 12.15 17.32 -8.26
N PRO A 135 12.54 17.05 -9.51
CA PRO A 135 11.60 16.60 -10.54
C PRO A 135 10.90 15.31 -10.10
N ILE A 136 9.61 15.18 -10.45
CA ILE A 136 8.80 14.01 -10.12
C ILE A 136 9.33 12.81 -10.93
N SER A 137 10.06 11.92 -10.27
CA SER A 137 10.51 10.67 -10.88
C SER A 137 9.40 9.62 -10.83
N THR A 138 8.91 9.17 -11.98
CA THR A 138 7.87 8.15 -12.08
C THR A 138 8.39 6.84 -12.68
N GLN A 139 8.01 5.72 -12.09
CA GLN A 139 8.09 4.42 -12.74
C GLN A 139 6.98 4.29 -13.78
N ASN A 140 7.32 3.82 -14.98
CA ASN A 140 6.41 3.82 -16.12
C ASN A 140 6.18 2.41 -16.67
N SER A 141 4.93 1.97 -16.77
CA SER A 141 4.54 0.70 -17.39
C SER A 141 3.33 0.89 -18.32
N GLU A 142 2.89 -0.18 -18.98
CA GLU A 142 1.59 -0.24 -19.63
C GLU A 142 0.58 -0.90 -18.68
N PHE A 143 -0.70 -0.60 -18.87
CA PHE A 143 -1.78 -1.29 -18.17
C PHE A 143 -2.92 -1.64 -19.14
N SER A 144 -3.81 -2.55 -18.75
CA SER A 144 -4.95 -2.94 -19.59
C SER A 144 -6.29 -2.82 -18.88
N ASP A 145 -6.27 -2.68 -17.55
CA ASP A 145 -7.44 -2.53 -16.70
C ASP A 145 -7.10 -1.57 -15.56
N TYR A 146 -7.97 -0.59 -15.32
CA TYR A 146 -7.82 0.35 -14.21
C TYR A 146 -7.82 -0.35 -12.83
N ARG A 147 -8.35 -1.57 -12.72
CA ARG A 147 -8.24 -2.42 -11.52
C ARG A 147 -6.82 -2.74 -11.09
N GLN A 148 -5.85 -2.62 -11.99
CA GLN A 148 -4.43 -2.81 -11.67
C GLN A 148 -3.91 -1.78 -10.65
N ILE A 149 -4.64 -0.68 -10.40
CA ILE A 149 -4.30 0.26 -9.32
C ILE A 149 -4.26 -0.40 -7.93
N GLN A 150 -5.00 -1.49 -7.74
CA GLN A 150 -5.01 -2.27 -6.49
C GLN A 150 -3.63 -2.81 -6.11
N ALA A 151 -2.78 -3.09 -7.11
CA ALA A 151 -1.39 -3.50 -6.87
C ALA A 151 -0.54 -2.45 -6.14
N TYR A 152 -1.03 -1.20 -6.05
CA TYR A 152 -0.32 -0.10 -5.40
C TYR A 152 -1.01 0.45 -4.16
N LEU A 153 -2.31 0.17 -3.97
CA LEU A 153 -3.13 0.73 -2.90
C LEU A 153 -3.68 -0.34 -1.94
N GLY A 154 -3.39 -1.62 -2.17
CA GLY A 154 -3.82 -2.72 -1.32
C GLY A 154 -5.35 -2.78 -1.21
N TYR A 155 -5.86 -2.64 0.01
CA TYR A 155 -7.30 -2.61 0.31
C TYR A 155 -7.87 -1.21 0.61
N SER A 156 -7.17 -0.15 0.22
CA SER A 156 -7.64 1.24 0.36
C SER A 156 -9.04 1.43 -0.27
N LYS A 157 -9.93 2.13 0.43
CA LYS A 157 -11.27 2.46 -0.09
C LYS A 157 -11.25 3.41 -1.30
N ASP A 158 -10.12 4.08 -1.54
CA ASP A 158 -9.97 4.91 -2.74
C ASP A 158 -10.02 4.11 -4.03
N ILE A 159 -9.71 2.81 -3.97
CA ILE A 159 -9.88 1.90 -5.11
C ILE A 159 -11.32 1.92 -5.59
N GLN A 160 -12.31 1.86 -4.69
CA GLN A 160 -13.72 1.85 -5.08
C GLN A 160 -14.09 3.12 -5.85
N LYS A 161 -13.65 4.29 -5.37
CA LYS A 161 -13.87 5.57 -6.05
C LYS A 161 -13.24 5.59 -7.45
N VAL A 162 -12.02 5.07 -7.58
CA VAL A 162 -11.34 4.95 -8.87
C VAL A 162 -12.15 4.06 -9.81
N ILE A 163 -12.57 2.87 -9.35
CA ILE A 163 -13.35 1.94 -10.16
C ILE A 163 -14.68 2.55 -10.60
N GLU A 164 -15.38 3.27 -9.72
CA GLU A 164 -16.63 3.96 -10.06
C GLU A 164 -16.44 5.04 -11.12
N LEU A 165 -15.33 5.78 -11.08
CA LEU A 165 -15.03 6.86 -12.05
C LEU A 165 -14.66 6.35 -13.44
N VAL A 166 -13.89 5.26 -13.52
CA VAL A 166 -13.33 4.75 -14.80
C VAL A 166 -14.20 3.69 -15.46
N LYS A 167 -15.19 3.17 -14.75
CA LYS A 167 -16.11 2.16 -15.26
C LYS A 167 -16.89 2.70 -16.46
N HIS A 168 -16.93 1.90 -17.52
CA HIS A 168 -17.73 2.15 -18.71
C HIS A 168 -18.48 0.87 -19.05
N LYS A 169 -19.81 0.95 -19.05
CA LYS A 169 -20.67 -0.25 -19.03
C LYS A 169 -20.27 -1.13 -17.84
N ASP A 170 -19.95 -2.40 -18.06
CA ASP A 170 -19.54 -3.34 -17.01
C ASP A 170 -18.03 -3.60 -16.95
N SER A 171 -17.21 -2.78 -17.63
CA SER A 171 -15.75 -2.96 -17.69
C SER A 171 -14.98 -1.77 -17.15
N THR A 172 -13.74 -2.05 -16.73
CA THR A 172 -12.70 -1.10 -16.34
C THR A 172 -11.44 -1.25 -17.22
N THR A 173 -11.52 -2.02 -18.30
CA THR A 173 -10.45 -2.16 -19.29
C THR A 173 -10.20 -0.87 -20.06
N ILE A 174 -8.99 -0.64 -20.55
CA ILE A 174 -8.77 0.45 -21.49
C ILE A 174 -9.63 0.26 -22.75
N VAL A 175 -10.15 1.36 -23.29
CA VAL A 175 -10.92 1.44 -24.54
C VAL A 175 -10.07 1.98 -25.69
N LYS A 176 -8.86 2.47 -25.41
CA LYS A 176 -7.92 3.01 -26.41
C LYS A 176 -6.77 2.02 -26.74
N SER A 177 -6.10 2.29 -27.86
CA SER A 177 -5.03 1.42 -28.39
C SER A 177 -3.80 1.35 -27.49
N HIS A 178 -3.39 2.48 -26.91
CA HIS A 178 -2.18 2.61 -26.09
C HIS A 178 -2.51 3.03 -24.67
N SER A 179 -1.64 2.68 -23.72
CA SER A 179 -1.78 3.06 -22.33
C SER A 179 -0.44 3.34 -21.67
N THR A 180 -0.47 4.07 -20.57
CA THR A 180 0.68 4.32 -19.71
C THR A 180 0.22 4.41 -18.26
N LEU A 181 0.91 3.70 -17.38
CA LEU A 181 0.78 3.82 -15.94
C LEU A 181 2.06 4.45 -15.42
N ARG A 182 1.93 5.56 -14.70
CA ARG A 182 3.05 6.27 -14.08
C ARG A 182 2.84 6.34 -12.58
N ARG A 183 3.83 5.91 -11.80
CA ARG A 183 3.76 5.92 -10.33
C ARG A 183 4.96 6.63 -9.73
N ALA A 184 4.72 7.53 -8.78
CA ALA A 184 5.74 8.04 -7.86
C ALA A 184 5.27 7.83 -6.42
N PHE A 185 6.14 7.29 -5.58
CA PHE A 185 5.89 7.08 -4.16
C PHE A 185 7.10 7.61 -3.41
N ASN A 186 6.94 8.78 -2.82
CA ASN A 186 8.01 9.52 -2.17
C ASN A 186 7.70 9.58 -0.68
N VAL A 187 8.61 9.06 0.12
CA VAL A 187 8.53 9.14 1.58
C VAL A 187 9.47 10.26 2.02
N ASN A 188 8.90 11.27 2.66
CA ASN A 188 9.63 12.46 3.11
C ASN A 188 10.06 12.34 4.58
N LEU A 189 9.29 11.59 5.37
CA LEU A 189 9.55 11.35 6.79
C LEU A 189 9.03 9.98 7.18
N ILE A 190 9.87 9.20 7.85
CA ILE A 190 9.50 7.94 8.49
C ILE A 190 9.72 8.15 9.98
N LEU A 191 8.71 7.81 10.79
CA LEU A 191 8.81 7.80 12.24
C LEU A 191 8.49 6.40 12.75
N ASP A 192 9.39 5.85 13.54
CA ASP A 192 9.28 4.53 14.16
C ASP A 192 9.21 4.67 15.68
N VAL A 193 8.46 3.80 16.36
CA VAL A 193 8.59 3.64 17.82
C VAL A 193 9.64 2.59 18.14
N ASP A 194 10.39 2.77 19.22
CA ASP A 194 11.30 1.73 19.70
C ASP A 194 10.53 0.49 20.16
N PHE A 195 10.88 -0.68 19.62
CA PHE A 195 10.27 -1.96 20.01
C PHE A 195 10.43 -2.27 21.49
N SER A 196 11.54 -1.86 22.09
CA SER A 196 11.84 -2.11 23.50
C SER A 196 10.84 -1.42 24.42
N ASP A 197 10.30 -0.26 24.04
CA ASP A 197 9.27 0.43 24.83
C ASP A 197 7.99 -0.42 24.92
N TYR A 198 7.60 -1.10 23.84
CA TYR A 198 6.43 -2.00 23.86
C TYR A 198 6.74 -3.32 24.58
N GLN A 199 7.93 -3.90 24.39
CA GLN A 199 8.36 -5.11 25.09
C GLN A 199 8.40 -4.93 26.61
N ASN A 200 8.86 -3.78 27.07
CA ASN A 200 8.97 -3.49 28.49
C ASN A 200 7.61 -3.19 29.14
N ASN A 201 6.64 -2.67 28.38
CA ASN A 201 5.34 -2.26 28.91
C ASN A 201 4.20 -3.27 28.67
N TYR A 202 4.31 -4.17 27.69
CA TYR A 202 3.36 -5.27 27.45
C TYR A 202 4.01 -6.62 27.75
N THR A 203 3.71 -7.14 28.94
CA THR A 203 4.16 -8.47 29.36
C THR A 203 3.37 -9.56 28.65
N ASN A 204 3.88 -10.79 28.70
CA ASN A 204 3.17 -11.97 28.19
C ASN A 204 1.78 -12.12 28.84
N ASP A 205 1.61 -11.74 30.11
CA ASP A 205 0.33 -11.80 30.80
C ASP A 205 -0.68 -10.79 30.24
N ASP A 206 -0.23 -9.59 29.88
CA ASP A 206 -1.07 -8.59 29.22
C ASP A 206 -1.55 -9.09 27.85
N ILE A 207 -0.62 -9.64 27.06
CA ILE A 207 -0.91 -10.20 25.73
C ILE A 207 -1.88 -11.39 25.84
N ASN A 208 -1.64 -12.30 26.79
CA ASN A 208 -2.51 -13.44 27.06
C ASN A 208 -3.91 -13.00 27.50
N LYS A 209 -4.04 -11.91 28.27
CA LYS A 209 -5.34 -11.34 28.63
C LYS A 209 -6.10 -10.83 27.41
N LEU A 210 -5.43 -10.08 26.52
CA LEU A 210 -6.04 -9.60 25.28
C LEU A 210 -6.50 -10.77 24.38
N LYS A 211 -5.69 -11.83 24.29
CA LYS A 211 -6.04 -13.04 23.52
C LYS A 211 -7.24 -13.80 24.13
N LYS A 212 -7.33 -13.89 25.46
CA LYS A 212 -8.50 -14.46 26.16
C LYS A 212 -9.78 -13.66 25.88
N GLU A 213 -9.66 -12.37 25.61
CA GLU A 213 -10.75 -11.49 25.17
C GLU A 213 -10.98 -11.53 23.63
N ASN A 214 -10.34 -12.48 22.93
CA ASN A 214 -10.44 -12.68 21.48
C ASN A 214 -9.91 -11.49 20.64
N TYR A 215 -8.87 -10.81 21.13
CA TYR A 215 -8.11 -9.83 20.38
C TYR A 215 -6.82 -10.43 19.82
N ASN A 216 -6.48 -10.03 18.59
CA ASN A 216 -5.18 -10.23 17.96
C ASN A 216 -4.46 -8.87 17.92
N PRO A 217 -3.67 -8.52 18.96
CA PRO A 217 -3.22 -7.15 19.17
C PRO A 217 -1.98 -6.79 18.36
N TYR A 218 -2.05 -5.63 17.69
CA TYR A 218 -0.99 -4.97 16.95
C TYR A 218 -0.86 -3.53 17.40
N PHE A 219 0.34 -2.96 17.35
CA PHE A 219 0.54 -1.53 17.49
C PHE A 219 1.06 -0.93 16.19
N VAL A 220 0.79 0.35 15.96
CA VAL A 220 1.40 1.08 14.84
C VAL A 220 2.87 1.31 15.17
N HIS A 221 3.75 0.56 14.52
CA HIS A 221 5.17 0.63 14.75
C HIS A 221 5.83 1.74 13.94
N SER A 222 5.38 1.94 12.70
CA SER A 222 5.96 2.90 11.77
C SER A 222 4.87 3.72 11.10
N VAL A 223 5.17 4.99 10.84
CA VAL A 223 4.33 5.89 10.06
C VAL A 223 5.16 6.61 9.00
N ASN A 224 4.67 6.59 7.76
CA ASN A 224 5.32 7.24 6.64
C ASN A 224 4.50 8.45 6.19
N TYR A 225 5.15 9.61 6.15
CA TYR A 225 4.61 10.83 5.55
C TYR A 225 5.30 11.10 4.22
N GLY A 226 4.54 11.60 3.26
CA GLY A 226 5.06 11.87 1.92
C GLY A 226 3.94 12.01 0.90
N THR A 227 4.20 11.53 -0.30
CA THR A 227 3.27 11.63 -1.43
C THR A 227 3.20 10.34 -2.23
N HIS A 228 2.01 10.01 -2.72
CA HIS A 228 1.77 8.89 -3.62
C HIS A 228 0.97 9.39 -4.83
N LEU A 229 1.63 9.44 -5.98
CA LEU A 229 1.05 9.80 -7.28
C LEU A 229 0.89 8.55 -8.14
N ILE A 230 -0.29 8.38 -8.73
CA ILE A 230 -0.54 7.40 -9.79
C ILE A 230 -1.29 8.10 -10.93
N LEU A 231 -0.72 8.07 -12.14
CA LEU A 231 -1.37 8.50 -13.37
C LEU A 231 -1.61 7.27 -14.25
N MET A 232 -2.86 7.03 -14.64
CA MET A 232 -3.21 5.96 -15.58
C MET A 232 -3.90 6.58 -16.78
N ALA A 233 -3.21 6.63 -17.91
CA ALA A 233 -3.71 7.25 -19.13
C ALA A 233 -3.81 6.27 -20.29
N GLU A 234 -4.80 6.46 -21.14
CA GLU A 234 -5.01 5.70 -22.36
C GLU A 234 -5.21 6.65 -23.54
N SER A 235 -4.71 6.29 -24.72
CA SER A 235 -4.75 7.14 -25.91
C SER A 235 -4.81 6.35 -27.20
N ASN A 236 -5.36 6.97 -28.25
CA ASN A 236 -5.24 6.46 -29.61
C ASN A 236 -3.87 6.80 -30.22
N SER A 237 -3.14 7.75 -29.64
CA SER A 237 -1.77 8.08 -30.04
C SER A 237 -0.74 7.14 -29.40
N PRO A 238 0.43 6.95 -30.02
CA PRO A 238 1.51 6.15 -29.46
C PRO A 238 1.90 6.54 -28.03
N ARG A 239 2.27 5.54 -27.23
CA ARG A 239 2.69 5.72 -25.82
C ARG A 239 3.80 6.77 -25.62
N PRO A 240 4.85 6.86 -26.47
CA PRO A 240 5.86 7.91 -26.32
C PRO A 240 5.28 9.33 -26.41
N ASP A 241 4.36 9.56 -27.34
CA ASP A 241 3.72 10.88 -27.52
C ASP A 241 2.81 11.22 -26.34
N LEU A 242 2.06 10.23 -25.84
CA LEU A 242 1.27 10.37 -24.62
C LEU A 242 2.13 10.73 -23.41
N ASN A 243 3.25 10.03 -23.21
CA ASN A 243 4.17 10.30 -22.11
C ASN A 243 4.75 11.73 -22.22
N ALA A 244 5.20 12.13 -23.40
CA ALA A 244 5.77 13.47 -23.63
C ALA A 244 4.76 14.59 -23.34
N ALA A 245 3.49 14.42 -23.73
CA ALA A 245 2.44 15.38 -23.41
C ALA A 245 2.17 15.46 -21.90
N ILE A 246 2.14 14.32 -21.19
CA ILE A 246 1.97 14.29 -19.72
C ILE A 246 3.19 14.90 -19.01
N ASP A 247 4.40 14.65 -19.48
CA ASP A 247 5.63 15.25 -18.93
C ASP A 247 5.59 16.77 -19.00
N LYS A 248 5.19 17.33 -20.16
CA LYS A 248 5.01 18.78 -20.30
C LYS A 248 3.97 19.33 -19.32
N LEU A 249 2.86 18.61 -19.10
CA LEU A 249 1.86 19.02 -18.11
C LEU A 249 2.43 19.00 -16.69
N LEU A 250 3.15 17.94 -16.29
CA LEU A 250 3.77 17.82 -14.96
C LEU A 250 4.84 18.89 -14.71
N GLU A 251 5.58 19.27 -15.75
CA GLU A 251 6.63 20.28 -15.70
C GLU A 251 6.11 21.70 -15.91
N ASN A 252 4.79 21.89 -16.01
CA ASN A 252 4.13 23.15 -16.32
C ASN A 252 4.69 23.85 -17.59
N LYS A 253 5.02 23.05 -18.61
CA LYS A 253 5.53 23.51 -19.91
C LYS A 253 4.40 23.68 -20.92
N ALA A 254 4.61 24.57 -21.89
CA ALA A 254 3.67 24.78 -22.98
C ALA A 254 3.48 23.51 -23.83
N LEU A 255 2.24 23.25 -24.23
CA LEU A 255 1.89 22.19 -25.16
C LEU A 255 1.97 22.69 -26.61
N SER A 256 2.48 21.86 -27.50
CA SER A 256 2.38 22.04 -28.95
C SER A 256 1.01 21.55 -29.46
N THR A 257 0.67 21.90 -30.70
CA THR A 257 -0.54 21.40 -31.38
C THR A 257 -0.59 19.87 -31.43
N ALA A 258 0.55 19.20 -31.60
CA ALA A 258 0.62 17.74 -31.60
C ALA A 258 0.30 17.16 -30.22
N ASP A 259 0.81 17.77 -29.14
CA ASP A 259 0.48 17.35 -27.77
C ASP A 259 -1.03 17.53 -27.52
N GLU A 260 -1.62 18.64 -27.97
CA GLU A 260 -3.05 18.87 -27.81
C GLU A 260 -3.92 17.86 -28.55
N GLN A 261 -3.49 17.41 -29.73
CA GLN A 261 -4.15 16.34 -30.48
C GLN A 261 -4.04 14.98 -29.78
N VAL A 262 -2.87 14.68 -29.20
CA VAL A 262 -2.68 13.49 -28.37
C VAL A 262 -3.68 13.50 -27.22
N LEU A 263 -3.71 14.59 -26.43
CA LEU A 263 -4.62 14.73 -25.29
C LEU A 263 -6.10 14.71 -25.70
N ALA A 264 -6.45 15.23 -26.88
CA ALA A 264 -7.82 15.22 -27.39
C ALA A 264 -8.36 13.79 -27.58
N SER A 265 -7.46 12.84 -27.86
CA SER A 265 -7.80 11.43 -28.05
C SER A 265 -7.63 10.56 -26.79
N SER A 266 -7.23 11.18 -25.67
CA SER A 266 -6.84 10.49 -24.44
C SER A 266 -7.87 10.57 -23.31
N ASN A 267 -7.78 9.61 -22.39
CA ASN A 267 -8.35 9.68 -21.05
C ASN A 267 -7.23 9.59 -20.01
N LEU A 268 -7.39 10.25 -18.86
CA LEU A 268 -6.42 10.27 -17.77
C LEU A 268 -7.12 10.11 -16.42
N LEU A 269 -6.76 9.07 -15.69
CA LEU A 269 -6.99 8.99 -14.25
C LEU A 269 -5.79 9.59 -13.52
N ALA A 270 -6.03 10.55 -12.65
CA ALA A 270 -5.07 11.10 -11.72
C ALA A 270 -5.48 10.75 -10.29
N TYR A 271 -4.59 10.04 -9.58
CA TYR A 271 -4.67 9.77 -8.15
C TYR A 271 -3.48 10.44 -7.47
N TYR A 272 -3.75 11.20 -6.41
CA TYR A 272 -2.73 11.77 -5.55
C TYR A 272 -3.16 11.73 -4.09
N ARG A 273 -2.30 11.15 -3.24
CA ARG A 273 -2.37 11.32 -1.79
C ARG A 273 -1.12 12.05 -1.31
N GLY A 274 -1.33 13.15 -0.62
CA GLY A 274 -0.31 13.84 0.18
C GLY A 274 -0.75 13.86 1.64
N GLY A 275 -0.44 14.94 2.36
CA GLY A 275 -0.79 15.09 3.77
C GLY A 275 -2.26 15.37 4.08
N SER A 276 -3.15 15.40 3.07
CA SER A 276 -4.59 15.63 3.28
C SER A 276 -5.34 14.36 3.67
N LYS A 277 -6.43 14.49 4.44
CA LYS A 277 -7.33 13.36 4.77
C LYS A 277 -7.86 12.66 3.52
N ASN A 278 -8.32 13.46 2.56
CA ASN A 278 -8.89 12.99 1.31
C ASN A 278 -7.81 12.98 0.23
N SER A 279 -7.81 11.94 -0.60
CA SER A 279 -7.05 11.88 -1.84
C SER A 279 -7.69 12.74 -2.92
N PHE A 280 -6.86 13.25 -3.81
CA PHE A 280 -7.28 13.78 -5.10
C PHE A 280 -7.46 12.61 -6.08
N ILE A 281 -8.68 12.40 -6.56
CA ILE A 281 -9.00 11.36 -7.54
C ILE A 281 -9.88 11.97 -8.61
N GLN A 282 -9.39 12.03 -9.85
CA GLN A 282 -10.16 12.53 -10.99
C GLN A 282 -9.91 11.71 -12.25
N TYR A 283 -10.94 11.58 -13.07
CA TYR A 283 -10.87 10.94 -14.38
C TYR A 283 -11.31 11.92 -15.47
N ALA A 284 -10.34 12.36 -16.28
CA ALA A 284 -10.52 13.37 -17.31
C ALA A 284 -10.49 12.76 -18.71
N LYS A 285 -11.26 13.33 -19.64
CA LYS A 285 -11.35 12.90 -21.04
C LYS A 285 -11.14 14.08 -21.97
N GLY A 286 -10.21 13.97 -22.91
CA GLY A 286 -9.90 15.02 -23.87
C GLY A 286 -9.08 16.19 -23.28
N THR A 287 -8.61 17.06 -24.17
CA THR A 287 -7.58 18.09 -23.86
C THR A 287 -7.96 19.03 -22.73
N ALA A 288 -9.16 19.62 -22.77
CA ALA A 288 -9.57 20.65 -21.81
C ALA A 288 -9.68 20.08 -20.38
N ALA A 289 -10.34 18.93 -20.23
CA ALA A 289 -10.50 18.29 -18.93
C ALA A 289 -9.14 17.81 -18.38
N ILE A 290 -8.28 17.23 -19.22
CA ILE A 290 -6.96 16.76 -18.79
C ILE A 290 -6.10 17.93 -18.32
N LYS A 291 -6.09 19.06 -19.04
CA LYS A 291 -5.38 20.28 -18.61
C LYS A 291 -5.88 20.77 -17.25
N SER A 292 -7.22 20.83 -17.05
CA SER A 292 -7.81 21.26 -15.78
C SER A 292 -7.42 20.34 -14.62
N THR A 293 -7.60 19.03 -14.78
CA THR A 293 -7.24 18.03 -13.78
C THR A 293 -5.76 18.06 -13.44
N MET A 294 -4.87 18.24 -14.43
CA MET A 294 -3.43 18.33 -14.17
C MET A 294 -3.05 19.64 -13.46
N ALA A 295 -3.68 20.76 -13.80
CA ALA A 295 -3.47 22.02 -13.08
C ALA A 295 -3.92 21.92 -11.62
N GLU A 296 -5.09 21.33 -11.36
CA GLU A 296 -5.58 21.08 -10.00
C GLU A 296 -4.67 20.11 -9.23
N LEU A 297 -4.21 19.04 -9.88
CA LEU A 297 -3.24 18.11 -9.31
C LEU A 297 -1.97 18.83 -8.88
N LEU A 298 -1.38 19.68 -9.73
CA LEU A 298 -0.18 20.43 -9.40
C LEU A 298 -0.41 21.37 -8.19
N ILE A 299 -1.59 21.99 -8.09
CA ILE A 299 -1.97 22.77 -6.90
C ILE A 299 -2.00 21.87 -5.66
N GLN A 300 -2.55 20.65 -5.73
CA GLN A 300 -2.52 19.72 -4.60
C GLN A 300 -1.10 19.31 -4.22
N MET A 301 -0.23 19.12 -5.22
CA MET A 301 1.15 18.69 -5.01
C MET A 301 2.03 19.77 -4.37
N ASP A 302 1.73 21.04 -4.61
CA ASP A 302 2.48 22.17 -4.03
C ASP A 302 2.01 22.54 -2.61
N ARG A 303 0.89 21.98 -2.13
CA ARG A 303 0.41 22.21 -0.76
C ARG A 303 1.39 21.64 0.26
N LYS A 304 1.85 22.53 1.14
CA LYS A 304 2.90 22.28 2.13
C LYS A 304 2.42 22.39 3.56
N ASP A 305 1.28 23.03 3.77
CA ASP A 305 0.66 23.40 5.04
C ASP A 305 0.13 22.19 5.82
N ASN A 306 -0.25 21.12 5.13
CA ASN A 306 -0.83 19.92 5.73
C ASN A 306 0.02 18.66 5.54
N ARG A 307 1.29 18.78 5.14
CA ARG A 307 2.13 17.64 4.71
C ARG A 307 2.29 16.51 5.74
N TYR A 308 2.08 16.81 7.02
CA TYR A 308 2.14 15.87 8.14
C TYR A 308 0.81 15.68 8.87
N ASP A 309 -0.31 16.19 8.33
CA ASP A 309 -1.62 15.98 8.94
C ASP A 309 -2.02 14.50 8.76
N TYR A 310 -1.86 13.94 7.56
CA TYR A 310 -2.22 12.56 7.28
C TYR A 310 -1.04 11.79 6.66
N PRO A 311 -0.65 10.64 7.23
CA PRO A 311 0.32 9.74 6.63
C PRO A 311 -0.15 9.14 5.31
N ILE A 312 0.79 8.65 4.50
CA ILE A 312 0.48 7.89 3.29
C ILE A 312 0.28 6.41 3.56
N ASN A 313 0.98 5.86 4.56
CA ASN A 313 0.76 4.50 5.08
C ASN A 313 1.31 4.31 6.50
N PHE A 314 0.95 3.18 7.10
CA PHE A 314 1.41 2.71 8.40
C PHE A 314 1.94 1.28 8.32
N THR A 315 2.84 0.92 9.23
CA THR A 315 3.21 -0.47 9.49
C THR A 315 2.68 -0.87 10.85
N LEU A 316 1.92 -1.97 10.90
CA LEU A 316 1.45 -2.56 12.15
C LEU A 316 2.37 -3.71 12.55
N THR A 317 2.71 -3.80 13.84
CA THR A 317 3.53 -4.88 14.39
C THR A 317 2.76 -5.63 15.47
N SER A 318 2.82 -6.96 15.42
CA SER A 318 2.18 -7.83 16.42
C SER A 318 2.79 -7.60 17.81
N LEU A 319 1.97 -7.38 18.83
CA LEU A 319 2.47 -7.32 20.22
C LEU A 319 3.01 -8.68 20.72
N GLU A 320 2.57 -9.78 20.13
CA GLU A 320 2.99 -11.13 20.54
C GLU A 320 4.34 -11.51 19.93
N THR A 321 4.52 -11.26 18.63
CA THR A 321 5.68 -11.77 17.89
C THR A 321 6.68 -10.70 17.50
N TYR A 322 6.32 -9.42 17.63
CA TYR A 322 7.08 -8.27 17.13
C TYR A 322 7.41 -8.34 15.64
N ARG A 323 6.64 -9.12 14.88
CA ARG A 323 6.70 -9.16 13.42
C ARG A 323 5.72 -8.16 12.82
N SER A 324 6.16 -7.45 11.80
CA SER A 324 5.29 -6.62 10.98
C SER A 324 4.18 -7.46 10.35
N LEU A 325 3.00 -6.88 10.24
CA LEU A 325 1.87 -7.46 9.53
C LEU A 325 2.23 -7.59 8.04
N GLY A 326 2.16 -8.82 7.51
CA GLY A 326 2.13 -9.08 6.07
C GLY A 326 0.75 -9.62 5.67
N TYR A 327 0.22 -9.17 4.54
CA TYR A 327 -1.03 -9.66 3.98
C TYR A 327 -1.03 -9.63 2.45
N PHE A 328 -1.91 -10.40 1.82
CA PHE A 328 -2.06 -10.42 0.37
C PHE A 328 -3.31 -9.66 -0.05
N ALA A 329 -3.15 -8.66 -0.90
CA ALA A 329 -4.25 -8.06 -1.65
C ALA A 329 -4.52 -8.93 -2.89
N VAL A 330 -5.68 -9.58 -2.91
CA VAL A 330 -6.10 -10.45 -4.00
C VAL A 330 -7.20 -9.76 -4.79
N PHE A 331 -7.00 -9.60 -6.10
CA PHE A 331 -7.96 -8.92 -6.96
C PHE A 331 -7.96 -9.46 -8.38
N ASP A 332 -9.11 -9.38 -9.02
CA ASP A 332 -9.23 -9.69 -10.44
C ASP A 332 -8.94 -8.46 -11.30
N ALA A 333 -8.18 -8.65 -12.38
CA ALA A 333 -7.96 -7.65 -13.41
C ALA A 333 -7.89 -8.32 -14.79
N GLN A 334 -8.20 -7.54 -15.82
CA GLN A 334 -8.10 -7.97 -17.20
C GLN A 334 -6.76 -7.54 -17.82
N PHE A 335 -6.12 -8.46 -18.54
CA PHE A 335 -4.82 -8.26 -19.17
C PHE A 335 -4.91 -8.46 -20.68
N LYS A 336 -4.30 -7.57 -21.46
CA LYS A 336 -4.20 -7.77 -22.93
C LYS A 336 -3.45 -9.09 -23.22
N ILE A 337 -4.05 -9.93 -24.07
CA ILE A 337 -3.40 -11.16 -24.54
C ILE A 337 -2.24 -10.76 -25.45
N LYS A 338 -1.01 -11.06 -25.03
CA LYS A 338 0.17 -10.94 -25.90
C LYS A 338 0.11 -12.10 -26.90
N LYS A 339 -0.07 -11.78 -28.18
CA LYS A 339 0.04 -12.76 -29.28
C LYS A 339 1.49 -13.00 -29.64
#